data_AF-X1DP99-F1
#
_entry.id   AF-X1DP99-F1
#
_cell.length_a   1.000
_cell.length_b   1.000
_cell.length_c   1.000
_cell.angle_alpha   90.00
_cell.angle_beta   90.00
_cell.angle_gamma   90.00
#
_symmetry.space_group_name_H-M   'P 1'
#
loop_
_entity.id
_entity.type
_entity.pdbx_description
1 polymer ?
#
loop_
_entity_poly.entity_id
_entity_poly.type
_entity_poly.pdbx_seq_one_letter_code
_entity_poly.pdbx_strand_id
1 'polypeptide(L)'
;LLTSLSSRILKEELGIERNLTEEIIHLAGLARKAGLDGVITSAWELEELRRNFGSDFILVVPGIRPLRSAKFEQRRVSTPKEAIEKGADFLVVGRPILNSHDPVEITKRILREMNH
;
A
#
# COMPACT_ATOMS: atom_id res chain seq x y z
N LEU A 1 -5.56 -0.99 -8.91
CA LEU A 1 -6.69 -0.06 -9.11
C LEU A 1 -6.78 0.96 -7.97
N LEU A 2 -6.84 0.56 -6.69
CA LEU A 2 -6.97 1.52 -5.57
C LEU A 2 -5.79 2.52 -5.45
N THR A 3 -4.57 2.11 -5.80
CA THR A 3 -3.35 2.92 -5.61
C THR A 3 -3.23 4.13 -6.55
N SER A 4 -4.02 4.20 -7.63
CA SER A 4 -3.98 5.30 -8.62
C SER A 4 -5.22 6.18 -8.63
N LEU A 5 -6.24 5.86 -7.81
CA LEU A 5 -7.46 6.65 -7.73
C LEU A 5 -7.21 7.93 -6.93
N SER A 6 -7.88 9.00 -7.39
CA SER A 6 -7.94 10.27 -6.67
C SER A 6 -9.40 10.69 -6.57
N SER A 7 -9.74 11.51 -5.57
CA SER A 7 -11.10 12.05 -5.42
C SER A 7 -11.58 12.77 -6.68
N ARG A 8 -10.65 13.37 -7.45
CA ARG A 8 -10.94 13.99 -8.73
C ARG A 8 -11.42 12.97 -9.76
N ILE A 9 -10.67 11.87 -9.96
CA ILE A 9 -11.04 10.80 -10.91
C ILE A 9 -12.40 10.19 -10.50
N LEU A 10 -12.60 9.94 -9.21
CA LEU A 10 -13.86 9.39 -8.71
C LEU A 10 -15.05 10.27 -9.12
N LYS A 11 -14.97 11.58 -8.86
CA LYS A 11 -16.08 12.50 -9.10
C LYS A 11 -16.23 12.89 -10.57
N GLU A 12 -15.16 13.34 -11.20
CA GLU A 12 -15.20 13.95 -12.54
C GLU A 12 -15.27 12.91 -13.67
N GLU A 13 -14.67 11.73 -13.49
CA GLU A 13 -14.57 10.73 -14.56
C GLU A 13 -15.50 9.53 -14.34
N LEU A 14 -15.72 9.12 -13.09
CA LEU A 14 -16.49 7.92 -12.76
C LEU A 14 -17.89 8.21 -12.21
N GLY A 15 -18.22 9.48 -11.92
CA GLY A 15 -19.51 9.87 -11.33
C GLY A 15 -19.76 9.28 -9.93
N ILE A 16 -18.68 8.96 -9.21
CA ILE A 16 -18.73 8.42 -7.84
C ILE A 16 -18.68 9.60 -6.87
N GLU A 17 -19.77 9.79 -6.12
CA GLU A 17 -19.91 10.87 -5.13
C GLU A 17 -19.21 10.59 -3.80
N ARG A 18 -18.88 9.31 -3.52
CA ARG A 18 -18.12 8.93 -2.33
C ARG A 18 -16.73 9.56 -2.38
N ASN A 19 -16.24 9.99 -1.22
CA ASN A 19 -14.85 10.42 -1.12
C ASN A 19 -13.90 9.21 -1.29
N LEU A 20 -12.61 9.48 -1.48
CA LEU A 20 -11.62 8.44 -1.77
C LEU A 20 -11.58 7.35 -0.68
N THR A 21 -11.61 7.73 0.58
CA THR A 21 -11.57 6.78 1.71
C THR A 21 -12.83 5.93 1.75
N GLU A 22 -14.00 6.55 1.59
CA GLU A 22 -15.29 5.84 1.54
C GLU A 22 -15.34 4.83 0.39
N GLU A 23 -14.83 5.21 -0.79
CA GLU A 23 -14.78 4.31 -1.93
C GLU A 23 -13.83 3.14 -1.70
N ILE A 24 -12.68 3.37 -1.07
CA ILE A 24 -11.71 2.31 -0.75
C ILE A 24 -12.32 1.32 0.24
N ILE A 25 -12.98 1.79 1.29
CA ILE A 25 -13.70 0.92 2.25
C ILE A 25 -14.82 0.16 1.54
N HIS A 26 -15.58 0.84 0.67
CA HIS A 26 -16.66 0.22 -0.08
C HIS A 26 -16.16 -0.94 -0.96
N LEU A 27 -15.11 -0.71 -1.77
CA LEU A 27 -14.53 -1.71 -2.65
C LEU A 27 -13.88 -2.87 -1.87
N ALA A 28 -13.18 -2.58 -0.77
CA ALA A 28 -12.63 -3.61 0.12
C ALA A 28 -13.74 -4.46 0.77
N GLY A 29 -14.85 -3.82 1.17
CA GLY A 29 -16.02 -4.50 1.70
C GLY A 29 -16.71 -5.40 0.68
N LEU A 30 -16.78 -4.98 -0.59
CA LEU A 30 -17.27 -5.83 -1.68
C LEU A 30 -16.35 -7.04 -1.90
N ALA A 31 -15.02 -6.84 -1.88
CA ALA A 31 -14.07 -7.94 -2.02
C ALA A 31 -14.24 -9.00 -0.91
N ARG A 32 -14.33 -8.56 0.36
CA ARG A 32 -14.59 -9.46 1.48
C ARG A 32 -15.93 -10.20 1.35
N LYS A 33 -17.00 -9.50 0.96
CA LYS A 33 -18.33 -10.11 0.72
C LYS A 33 -18.31 -11.14 -0.41
N ALA A 34 -17.43 -10.96 -1.39
CA ALA A 34 -17.22 -11.92 -2.47
C ALA A 34 -16.36 -13.14 -2.06
N GLY A 35 -15.92 -13.22 -0.80
CA GLY A 35 -15.10 -14.31 -0.29
C GLY A 35 -13.61 -14.20 -0.65
N LEU A 36 -13.13 -13.01 -1.04
CA LEU A 36 -11.70 -12.79 -1.26
C LEU A 36 -10.98 -12.56 0.07
N ASP A 37 -9.74 -13.04 0.14
CA ASP A 37 -8.94 -12.98 1.37
C ASP A 37 -8.40 -11.58 1.70
N GLY A 38 -8.35 -10.67 0.72
CA GLY A 38 -7.70 -9.37 0.91
C GLY A 38 -7.74 -8.43 -0.29
N VAL A 39 -7.01 -7.32 -0.20
CA VAL A 39 -6.88 -6.30 -1.25
C VAL A 39 -5.46 -5.77 -1.42
N ILE A 40 -5.20 -5.22 -2.61
CA ILE A 40 -4.02 -4.40 -2.89
C ILE A 40 -4.35 -2.94 -2.59
N THR A 41 -3.59 -2.29 -1.72
CA THR A 41 -3.87 -0.94 -1.24
C THR A 41 -2.59 -0.10 -1.10
N SER A 42 -2.70 1.23 -1.00
CA SER A 42 -1.52 2.05 -0.68
C SER A 42 -1.27 2.09 0.83
N ALA A 43 -0.07 2.49 1.24
CA ALA A 43 0.28 2.58 2.66
C ALA A 43 -0.56 3.61 3.45
N TRP A 44 -1.30 4.48 2.76
CA TRP A 44 -2.08 5.56 3.36
C TRP A 44 -3.43 5.09 3.90
N GLU A 45 -3.96 4.01 3.31
CA GLU A 45 -5.28 3.49 3.67
C GLU A 45 -5.22 2.30 4.63
N LEU A 46 -4.01 1.85 4.99
CA LEU A 46 -3.76 0.69 5.84
C LEU A 46 -4.49 0.76 7.19
N GLU A 47 -4.34 1.87 7.92
CA GLU A 47 -4.95 1.99 9.25
C GLU A 47 -6.48 1.96 9.18
N GLU A 48 -7.07 2.62 8.18
CA GLU A 48 -8.52 2.63 8.00
C GLU A 48 -9.04 1.25 7.59
N LEU A 49 -8.33 0.55 6.70
CA LEU A 49 -8.66 -0.83 6.32
C LEU A 49 -8.53 -1.78 7.52
N ARG A 50 -7.51 -1.61 8.36
CA ARG A 50 -7.35 -2.40 9.60
C ARG A 50 -8.48 -2.14 10.58
N ARG A 51 -8.88 -0.87 10.77
CA ARG A 51 -10.03 -0.50 11.61
C ARG A 51 -11.33 -1.17 11.15
N ASN A 52 -11.56 -1.29 9.83
CA ASN A 52 -12.81 -1.81 9.28
C ASN A 52 -12.82 -3.33 9.07
N PHE A 53 -11.68 -3.95 8.77
CA PHE A 53 -11.63 -5.35 8.34
C PHE A 53 -10.85 -6.28 9.28
N GLY A 54 -10.10 -5.74 10.25
CA GLY A 54 -9.33 -6.52 11.21
C GLY A 54 -8.04 -7.11 10.62
N SER A 55 -7.41 -8.02 11.38
CA SER A 55 -6.16 -8.69 11.00
C SER A 55 -6.33 -9.78 9.94
N ASP A 56 -7.53 -10.36 9.83
CA ASP A 56 -7.76 -11.53 8.98
C ASP A 56 -7.89 -11.19 7.49
N PHE A 57 -7.96 -9.89 7.14
CA PHE A 57 -8.11 -9.43 5.77
C PHE A 57 -6.77 -8.97 5.21
N ILE A 58 -6.24 -9.69 4.22
CA ILE A 58 -4.87 -9.50 3.73
C ILE A 58 -4.70 -8.13 3.05
N LEU A 59 -3.69 -7.35 3.45
CA LEU A 59 -3.33 -6.08 2.86
C LEU A 59 -1.96 -6.15 2.18
N VAL A 60 -1.97 -6.13 0.85
CA VAL A 60 -0.78 -6.12 0.00
C VAL A 60 -0.44 -4.69 -0.41
N VAL A 61 0.77 -4.22 -0.12
CA VAL A 61 1.15 -2.80 -0.25
C VAL A 61 2.31 -2.63 -1.22
N PRO A 62 2.08 -2.09 -2.43
CA PRO A 62 3.14 -1.70 -3.34
C PRO A 62 3.67 -0.29 -3.07
N GLY A 63 4.79 0.03 -3.72
CA GLY A 63 5.39 1.37 -3.64
C GLY A 63 6.26 1.59 -2.41
N ILE A 64 6.67 0.51 -1.76
CA ILE A 64 7.56 0.53 -0.59
C ILE A 64 8.98 0.89 -1.00
N ARG A 65 9.63 1.76 -0.22
CA ARG A 65 11.01 2.17 -0.47
C ARG A 65 11.84 2.24 0.82
N PRO A 66 13.02 1.60 0.87
CA PRO A 66 13.88 1.67 2.03
C PRO A 66 14.46 3.08 2.18
N LEU A 67 14.72 3.50 3.43
CA LEU A 67 15.05 4.89 3.83
C LEU A 67 15.87 5.68 2.80
N ARG A 68 17.19 5.71 2.72
CA ARG A 68 17.94 6.55 1.75
C ARG A 68 17.97 6.06 0.28
N SER A 69 16.89 5.50 -0.27
CA SER A 69 16.81 5.26 -1.72
C SER A 69 16.63 6.60 -2.44
N ALA A 70 17.51 6.89 -3.41
CA ALA A 70 17.65 8.20 -4.04
C ALA A 70 16.31 8.84 -4.43
N LYS A 71 16.21 10.16 -4.23
CA LYS A 71 15.08 11.05 -4.57
C LYS A 71 14.46 10.69 -5.93
N PHE A 72 13.46 9.82 -5.93
CA PHE A 72 12.55 9.67 -7.06
C PHE A 72 11.18 10.11 -6.58
N GLU A 73 10.66 11.17 -7.18
CA GLU A 73 9.34 11.69 -6.90
C GLU A 73 8.28 10.61 -7.06
N GLN A 74 7.67 10.18 -5.95
CA GLN A 74 6.34 9.59 -5.97
C GLN A 74 5.59 10.10 -4.75
N ARG A 75 4.39 10.63 -4.98
CA ARG A 75 3.54 11.33 -4.00
C ARG A 75 2.94 10.43 -2.91
N ARG A 76 3.25 9.12 -2.89
CA ARG A 76 2.71 8.13 -1.93
C ARG A 76 3.70 6.99 -1.64
N VAL A 77 4.88 7.33 -1.13
CA VAL A 77 5.90 6.33 -0.74
C VAL A 77 5.82 6.12 0.77
N SER A 78 6.00 4.88 1.22
CA SER A 78 6.18 4.54 2.64
C SER A 78 7.40 3.64 2.81
N THR A 79 8.07 3.77 3.95
CA THR A 79 9.16 2.87 4.33
C THR A 79 8.62 1.48 4.66
N PRO A 80 9.45 0.41 4.60
CA PRO A 80 9.03 -0.92 5.02
C PRO A 80 8.47 -0.94 6.45
N LYS A 81 9.15 -0.25 7.38
CA LYS A 81 8.74 -0.13 8.78
C LYS A 81 7.36 0.49 8.94
N GLU A 82 7.17 1.70 8.41
CA GLU A 82 5.90 2.42 8.53
C GLU A 82 4.72 1.63 7.95
N ALA A 83 4.92 0.93 6.83
CA ALA A 83 3.87 0.12 6.23
C ALA A 83 3.49 -1.06 7.13
N ILE A 84 4.46 -1.73 7.76
CA ILE A 84 4.20 -2.82 8.71
C ILE A 84 3.50 -2.27 9.96
N GLU A 85 3.98 -1.17 10.53
CA GLU A 85 3.37 -0.54 11.72
C GLU A 85 1.91 -0.14 11.49
N LYS A 86 1.59 0.30 10.26
CA LYS A 86 0.20 0.60 9.84
C LYS A 86 -0.63 -0.63 9.53
N GLY A 87 -0.01 -1.81 9.51
CA GLY A 87 -0.66 -3.11 9.38
C GLY A 87 -0.58 -3.73 8.00
N ALA A 88 0.45 -3.48 7.19
CA ALA A 88 0.66 -4.25 5.95
C ALA A 88 1.02 -5.72 6.24
N ASP A 89 0.47 -6.67 5.49
CA ASP A 89 0.89 -8.08 5.55
C ASP A 89 2.00 -8.38 4.55
N PHE A 90 1.89 -7.80 3.35
CA PHE A 90 2.86 -8.00 2.28
C PHE A 90 3.34 -6.67 1.72
N LEU A 91 4.66 -6.56 1.55
CA LEU A 91 5.32 -5.41 0.95
C LEU A 91 5.78 -5.77 -0.46
N VAL A 92 5.31 -5.01 -1.46
CA VAL A 92 5.77 -5.18 -2.86
C VAL A 92 6.83 -4.13 -3.16
N VAL A 93 8.09 -4.58 -3.20
CA VAL A 93 9.27 -3.77 -3.50
C VAL A 93 9.82 -4.14 -4.89
N GLY A 94 9.79 -3.19 -5.81
CA GLY A 94 10.29 -3.37 -7.18
C GLY A 94 11.61 -2.64 -7.44
N ARG A 95 11.52 -1.46 -8.06
CA ARG A 95 12.66 -0.63 -8.50
C ARG A 95 13.78 -0.42 -7.46
N PRO A 96 13.52 -0.26 -6.15
CA PRO A 96 14.61 -0.15 -5.17
C PRO A 96 15.58 -1.34 -5.20
N ILE A 97 15.08 -2.55 -5.44
CA ILE A 97 15.89 -3.77 -5.55
C ILE A 97 16.41 -3.93 -6.98
N LEU A 98 15.53 -3.81 -7.98
CA LEU A 98 15.88 -4.11 -9.38
C LEU A 98 16.91 -3.13 -9.97
N ASN A 99 16.93 -1.88 -9.52
CA ASN A 99 17.82 -0.83 -10.05
C ASN A 99 19.03 -0.56 -9.14
N SER A 100 19.25 -1.36 -8.09
CA SER A 100 20.41 -1.15 -7.21
C SER A 100 21.67 -1.79 -7.80
N HIS A 101 22.81 -1.21 -7.47
CA HIS A 101 24.12 -1.78 -7.81
C HIS A 101 24.37 -3.12 -7.10
N ASP A 102 23.74 -3.32 -5.94
CA ASP A 102 23.78 -4.56 -5.17
C ASP A 102 22.34 -4.90 -4.68
N PRO A 103 21.61 -5.76 -5.40
CA PRO A 103 20.26 -6.19 -5.02
C PRO A 103 20.21 -6.95 -3.70
N VAL A 104 21.27 -7.69 -3.38
CA VAL A 104 21.35 -8.48 -2.14
C VAL A 104 21.47 -7.54 -0.94
N GLU A 105 22.36 -6.55 -1.00
CA GLU A 105 22.54 -5.60 0.09
C GLU A 105 21.27 -4.74 0.32
N ILE A 106 20.61 -4.28 -0.75
CA ILE A 106 19.35 -3.56 -0.61
C ILE A 106 18.25 -4.44 0.01
N THR A 107 18.16 -5.70 -0.40
CA THR A 107 17.19 -6.64 0.19
C THR A 107 17.47 -6.87 1.68
N LYS A 108 18.74 -7.11 2.05
CA LYS A 108 19.15 -7.22 3.47
C LYS A 108 18.82 -5.97 4.27
N ARG A 109 18.95 -4.80 3.66
CA ARG A 109 18.62 -3.54 4.30
C ARG A 109 17.11 -3.37 4.51
N ILE A 110 16.29 -3.72 3.51
CA ILE A 110 14.83 -3.73 3.65
C ILE A 110 14.42 -4.66 4.80
N LEU A 111 14.96 -5.88 4.84
CA LEU A 111 14.69 -6.83 5.92
C LEU A 111 15.11 -6.30 7.30
N ARG A 112 16.23 -5.57 7.40
CA ARG A 112 16.61 -4.87 8.63
C ARG A 112 15.59 -3.80 9.01
N GLU A 113 15.18 -2.95 8.07
CA GLU A 113 14.17 -1.90 8.30
C GLU A 113 12.80 -2.48 8.72
N MET A 114 12.47 -3.72 8.35
CA MET A 114 11.23 -4.39 8.79
C MET A 114 11.28 -4.86 10.26
N ASN A 115 12.47 -5.19 10.79
CA ASN A 115 12.66 -5.81 12.11
C ASN A 115 13.04 -4.82 13.22
N HIS A 116 13.25 -3.54 12.89
CA HIS A 116 13.72 -2.50 13.82
C HIS A 116 12.72 -1.36 13.93
#